data_AF-A0A945E7Q8-F1
#
_entry.id   AF-A0A945E7Q8-F1
#
_cell.length_a   1.000
_cell.length_b   1.000
_cell.length_c   1.000
_cell.angle_alpha   90.00
_cell.angle_beta   90.00
_cell.angle_gamma   90.00
#
_symmetry.space_group_name_H-M   'P 1'
#
loop_
_entity.id
_entity.type
_entity.pdbx_description
1 polymer ?
#
loop_
_entity_poly.entity_id
_entity_poly.type
_entity_poly.pdbx_seq_one_letter_code
_entity_poly.pdbx_strand_id
1 'polypeptide(L)'
;MDAELQDFLMQDSDTRASQHSTPVAAEYRFGGPTSLPVTLADGRALRFRGAIDRVDRIDGGGVVVIDVKSGRPDRFRPIGAEAPFPGGTRLQLPIYGLAAAALGHGPTSHAAFAFVGAERSGDHRIGYHLTSEVLDEFATVLERIVTGIEAGAFPNHPPEPTRFGGFTCPHCSPDGLDTRRLQAACDRKASDAAMDLHLRHVTEPVDDETEESR
;
A
#
# COMPACT_ATOMS: atom_id res chain seq x y z
N MET A 1 -5.20 10.02 -23.37
CA MET A 1 -5.44 10.91 -22.21
C MET A 1 -6.90 11.35 -22.11
N ASP A 2 -7.46 12.14 -23.04
CA ASP A 2 -8.87 12.59 -22.91
C ASP A 2 -9.88 11.44 -22.89
N ALA A 3 -9.75 10.46 -23.80
CA ALA A 3 -10.63 9.28 -23.82
C ALA A 3 -10.50 8.42 -22.55
N GLU A 4 -9.27 8.15 -22.09
CA GLU A 4 -9.00 7.37 -20.87
C GLU A 4 -9.59 8.04 -19.62
N LEU A 5 -9.57 9.37 -19.56
CA LEU A 5 -10.17 10.12 -18.47
C LEU A 5 -11.71 10.05 -18.53
N GLN A 6 -12.31 10.18 -19.71
CA GLN A 6 -13.76 10.02 -19.86
C GLN A 6 -14.22 8.63 -19.45
N ASP A 7 -13.50 7.59 -19.88
CA ASP A 7 -13.78 6.21 -19.51
C ASP A 7 -13.69 5.99 -17.99
N PHE A 8 -12.65 6.54 -17.36
CA PHE A 8 -12.51 6.52 -15.90
C PHE A 8 -13.70 7.21 -15.20
N LEU A 9 -14.12 8.39 -15.67
CA LEU A 9 -15.24 9.12 -15.07
C LEU A 9 -16.56 8.38 -15.21
N MET A 10 -16.79 7.67 -16.33
CA MET A 10 -17.96 6.81 -16.51
C MET A 10 -17.93 5.64 -15.52
N GLN A 11 -16.82 4.91 -15.45
CA GLN A 11 -16.67 3.76 -14.54
C GLN A 11 -16.78 4.17 -13.07
N ASP A 12 -16.21 5.32 -12.70
CA ASP A 12 -16.34 5.85 -11.35
C ASP A 12 -17.79 6.23 -11.04
N SER A 13 -18.52 6.80 -12.00
CA SER A 13 -19.94 7.13 -11.85
C SER A 13 -20.79 5.87 -11.67
N ASP A 14 -20.55 4.82 -12.46
CA ASP A 14 -21.23 3.53 -12.34
C ASP A 14 -20.92 2.86 -11.00
N THR A 15 -19.66 2.94 -10.55
CA THR A 15 -19.27 2.40 -9.25
C THR A 15 -19.93 3.16 -8.11
N ARG A 16 -19.97 4.49 -8.16
CA ARG A 16 -20.65 5.29 -7.14
C ARG A 16 -22.15 5.01 -7.10
N ALA A 17 -22.78 4.87 -8.26
CA ALA A 17 -24.20 4.52 -8.37
C ALA A 17 -24.49 3.14 -7.78
N SER A 18 -23.71 2.11 -8.14
CA SER A 18 -23.89 0.75 -7.62
C SER A 18 -23.63 0.62 -6.12
N GLN A 19 -22.68 1.40 -5.60
CA GLN A 19 -22.37 1.45 -4.16
C GLN A 19 -23.28 2.39 -3.39
N HIS A 20 -24.19 3.13 -4.04
CA HIS A 20 -24.98 4.20 -3.42
C HIS A 20 -24.08 5.16 -2.60
N SER A 21 -22.97 5.57 -3.21
CA SER A 21 -21.96 6.39 -2.54
C SER A 21 -21.91 7.82 -3.09
N THR A 22 -21.67 8.78 -2.20
CA THR A 22 -21.60 10.21 -2.51
C THR A 22 -20.27 10.78 -2.02
N PRO A 23 -19.47 11.43 -2.88
CA PRO A 23 -18.25 12.12 -2.45
C PRO A 23 -18.56 13.16 -1.38
N VAL A 24 -17.86 13.08 -0.25
CA VAL A 24 -18.00 14.01 0.89
C VAL A 24 -16.74 14.80 1.16
N ALA A 25 -15.58 14.31 0.72
CA ALA A 25 -14.32 15.04 0.75
C ALA A 25 -13.43 14.65 -0.42
N ALA A 26 -12.64 15.62 -0.89
CA ALA A 26 -11.54 15.41 -1.82
C ALA A 26 -10.31 16.16 -1.30
N GLU A 27 -9.12 15.62 -1.55
CA GLU A 27 -7.85 16.18 -1.06
C GLU A 27 -7.86 16.44 0.46
N TYR A 28 -8.47 15.52 1.23
CA TYR A 28 -8.67 15.69 2.67
C TYR A 28 -7.36 15.54 3.43
N ARG A 29 -6.90 16.63 4.04
CA ARG A 29 -5.62 16.68 4.76
C ARG A 29 -5.76 16.35 6.24
N PHE A 30 -4.83 15.54 6.73
CA PHE A 30 -4.68 15.23 8.15
C PHE A 30 -3.22 15.41 8.55
N GLY A 31 -2.96 15.88 9.78
CA GLY A 31 -1.61 16.17 10.25
C GLY A 31 -1.55 17.24 11.32
N GLY A 32 -0.40 17.37 12.00
CA GLY A 32 -0.25 18.34 13.09
C GLY A 32 -1.31 18.11 14.18
N PRO A 33 -2.17 19.10 14.48
CA PRO A 33 -3.28 18.94 15.43
C PRO A 33 -4.26 17.82 15.07
N THR A 34 -4.43 17.51 13.78
CA THR A 34 -5.32 16.43 13.28
C THR A 34 -4.53 15.21 12.79
N SER A 35 -3.28 15.05 13.25
CA SER A 35 -2.49 13.85 12.92
C SER A 35 -3.21 12.58 13.33
N LEU A 36 -3.13 11.55 12.50
CA LEU A 36 -3.70 10.23 12.78
C LEU A 36 -2.76 9.48 13.72
N PRO A 37 -3.16 9.19 14.98
CA PRO A 37 -2.42 8.26 15.83
C PRO A 37 -2.68 6.82 15.39
N VAL A 38 -1.63 6.00 15.29
CA VAL A 38 -1.72 4.55 15.10
C VAL A 38 -0.88 3.89 16.18
N THR A 39 -1.51 3.01 16.96
CA THR A 39 -0.82 2.18 17.96
C THR A 39 -0.29 0.93 17.26
N LEU A 40 0.99 0.63 17.46
CA LEU A 40 1.64 -0.58 16.95
C LEU A 40 1.32 -1.79 17.84
N ALA A 41 1.58 -2.99 17.34
CA ALA A 41 1.31 -4.23 18.05
C ALA A 41 2.02 -4.32 19.42
N ASP A 42 3.17 -3.64 19.57
CA ASP A 42 3.95 -3.59 20.80
C ASP A 42 3.65 -2.35 21.69
N GLY A 43 2.61 -1.59 21.35
CA GLY A 43 2.15 -0.44 22.12
C GLY A 43 2.87 0.88 21.82
N ARG A 44 3.89 0.91 20.95
CA ARG A 44 4.43 2.18 20.42
C ARG A 44 3.35 2.93 19.65
N ALA A 45 3.48 4.25 19.52
CA ALA A 45 2.51 5.07 18.79
C ALA A 45 3.19 5.88 17.68
N LEU A 46 2.66 5.75 16.46
CA LEU A 46 3.02 6.58 15.32
C LEU A 46 1.99 7.69 15.11
N ARG A 47 2.44 8.83 14.57
CA ARG A 47 1.55 9.92 14.15
C ARG A 47 1.74 10.18 12.67
N PHE A 48 0.71 9.91 11.89
CA PHE A 48 0.71 10.12 10.45
C PHE A 48 0.17 11.50 10.08
N ARG A 49 0.70 12.03 8.98
CA ARG A 49 0.17 13.17 8.25
C ARG A 49 0.08 12.81 6.77
N GLY A 50 -0.87 13.38 6.05
CA GLY A 50 -1.07 13.11 4.63
C GLY A 50 -2.27 13.84 4.06
N ALA A 51 -2.64 13.44 2.84
CA ALA A 51 -3.84 13.87 2.15
C ALA A 51 -4.51 12.64 1.52
N ILE A 52 -5.82 12.52 1.68
CA ILE A 52 -6.64 11.48 1.05
C ILE A 52 -7.22 12.06 -0.24
N ASP A 53 -7.01 11.41 -1.37
CA ASP A 53 -7.49 11.91 -2.66
C ASP A 53 -9.03 12.07 -2.66
N ARG A 54 -9.77 11.04 -2.23
CA ARG A 54 -11.23 11.10 -2.14
C ARG A 54 -11.82 10.22 -1.04
N VAL A 55 -12.87 10.73 -0.40
CA VAL A 55 -13.72 9.99 0.55
C VAL A 55 -15.18 10.09 0.10
N ASP A 56 -15.82 8.94 -0.05
CA ASP A 56 -17.23 8.83 -0.40
C ASP A 56 -18.01 8.26 0.79
N ARG A 57 -19.13 8.86 1.17
CA ARG A 57 -20.06 8.30 2.16
C ARG A 57 -20.99 7.30 1.46
N ILE A 58 -21.26 6.17 2.10
CA ILE A 58 -22.18 5.14 1.59
C ILE A 58 -23.53 5.25 2.31
N ASP A 59 -24.62 4.95 1.60
CA ASP A 59 -25.94 4.79 2.21
C ASP A 59 -25.94 3.68 3.27
N GLY A 60 -26.57 3.94 4.42
CA GLY A 60 -26.51 3.04 5.59
C GLY A 60 -25.33 3.30 6.53
N GLY A 61 -24.43 4.21 6.18
CA GLY A 61 -23.34 4.69 7.04
C GLY A 61 -21.98 4.11 6.68
N GLY A 62 -20.92 4.78 7.14
CA GLY A 62 -19.54 4.47 6.79
C GLY A 62 -19.06 5.21 5.54
N VAL A 63 -17.80 4.96 5.19
CA VAL A 63 -17.15 5.62 4.05
C VAL A 63 -16.31 4.64 3.22
N VAL A 64 -16.09 4.99 1.96
CA VAL A 64 -15.09 4.41 1.07
C VAL A 64 -13.98 5.42 0.85
N VAL A 65 -12.74 4.95 0.89
CA VAL A 65 -11.57 5.74 0.50
C VAL A 65 -11.13 5.35 -0.90
N ILE A 66 -10.89 6.34 -1.75
CA ILE A 66 -10.35 6.15 -3.09
C ILE A 66 -9.06 6.94 -3.21
N ASP A 67 -7.99 6.27 -3.63
CA ASP A 67 -6.72 6.85 -4.02
C ASP A 67 -6.55 6.69 -5.54
N VAL A 68 -6.45 7.80 -6.26
CA VAL A 68 -6.48 7.81 -7.73
C VAL A 68 -5.06 7.68 -8.27
N LYS A 69 -4.85 6.68 -9.12
CA LYS A 69 -3.55 6.39 -9.74
C LYS A 69 -3.62 6.55 -11.25
N SER A 70 -2.60 7.17 -11.85
CA SER A 70 -2.44 7.30 -13.31
C SER A 70 -1.43 6.32 -13.92
N GLY A 71 -0.81 5.49 -13.07
CA GLY A 71 0.18 4.49 -13.49
C GLY A 71 -0.46 3.15 -13.87
N ARG A 72 0.38 2.17 -14.23
CA ARG A 72 -0.11 0.83 -14.54
C ARG A 72 -0.48 0.04 -13.27
N PRO A 73 -1.57 -0.74 -13.28
CA PRO A 73 -2.05 -1.51 -12.13
C PRO A 73 -1.23 -2.78 -11.87
N ASP A 74 -0.29 -3.15 -12.76
CA ASP A 74 0.40 -4.47 -12.73
C ASP A 74 0.97 -4.84 -11.36
N ARG A 75 1.58 -3.87 -10.66
CA ARG A 75 2.20 -4.12 -9.35
C ARG A 75 1.22 -4.09 -8.17
N PHE A 76 -0.04 -3.73 -8.41
CA PHE A 76 -1.09 -3.67 -7.40
C PHE A 76 -2.01 -4.88 -7.47
N ARG A 77 -2.08 -5.60 -8.60
CA ARG A 77 -2.94 -6.79 -8.78
C ARG A 77 -2.83 -7.87 -7.69
N PRO A 78 -1.67 -8.10 -7.04
CA PRO A 78 -1.60 -9.06 -5.93
C PRO A 78 -2.34 -8.60 -4.67
N ILE A 79 -2.74 -7.33 -4.56
CA ILE A 79 -3.49 -6.82 -3.42
C ILE A 79 -4.92 -7.37 -3.45
N GLY A 80 -5.33 -7.96 -2.33
CA GLY A 80 -6.69 -8.41 -2.09
C GLY A 80 -6.94 -8.66 -0.61
N ALA A 81 -8.10 -9.24 -0.26
CA ALA A 81 -8.46 -9.52 1.13
C ALA A 81 -7.48 -10.48 1.83
N GLU A 82 -7.00 -11.50 1.13
CA GLU A 82 -6.07 -12.51 1.66
C GLU A 82 -4.61 -12.03 1.70
N ALA A 83 -4.30 -10.95 0.98
CA ALA A 83 -2.96 -10.38 0.89
C ALA A 83 -3.08 -8.85 0.73
N PRO A 84 -3.43 -8.12 1.80
CA PRO A 84 -3.63 -6.67 1.70
C PRO A 84 -2.32 -5.90 1.50
N PHE A 85 -1.20 -6.46 1.98
CA PHE A 85 0.13 -5.83 1.94
C PHE A 85 1.21 -6.74 1.32
N PRO A 86 1.07 -7.15 0.05
CA PRO A 86 2.05 -8.03 -0.58
C PRO A 86 3.46 -7.43 -0.49
N GLY A 87 4.38 -8.20 0.13
CA GLY A 87 5.75 -7.80 0.41
C GLY A 87 5.92 -6.67 1.43
N GLY A 88 4.93 -6.44 2.31
CA GLY A 88 4.94 -5.36 3.29
C GLY A 88 4.83 -3.96 2.70
N THR A 89 4.23 -3.84 1.50
CA THR A 89 4.19 -2.58 0.73
C THR A 89 2.78 -2.00 0.57
N ARG A 90 2.68 -0.79 0.00
CA ARG A 90 1.40 -0.12 -0.39
C ARG A 90 0.44 0.14 0.76
N LEU A 91 1.00 0.55 1.89
CA LEU A 91 0.31 0.80 3.15
C LEU A 91 -0.55 2.08 3.15
N GLN A 92 -0.81 2.71 2.01
CA GLN A 92 -1.55 3.99 1.92
C GLN A 92 -3.02 3.81 2.31
N LEU A 93 -3.68 2.76 1.84
CA LEU A 93 -5.10 2.52 2.04
C LEU A 93 -5.52 2.42 3.52
N PRO A 94 -4.86 1.63 4.40
CA PRO A 94 -5.23 1.59 5.81
C PRO A 94 -4.98 2.92 6.53
N ILE A 95 -3.89 3.63 6.20
CA ILE A 95 -3.62 4.97 6.77
C ILE A 95 -4.77 5.92 6.42
N TYR A 96 -5.16 5.94 5.14
CA TYR A 96 -6.23 6.84 4.69
C TYR A 96 -7.59 6.41 5.24
N GLY A 97 -7.89 5.11 5.30
CA GLY A 97 -9.13 4.62 5.88
C GLY A 97 -9.29 4.97 7.35
N LEU A 98 -8.22 4.82 8.14
CA LEU A 98 -8.23 5.22 9.55
C LEU A 98 -8.38 6.75 9.71
N ALA A 99 -7.72 7.54 8.85
CA ALA A 99 -7.85 9.00 8.86
C ALA A 99 -9.25 9.48 8.42
N ALA A 100 -9.87 8.81 7.44
CA ALA A 100 -11.19 9.17 6.93
C ALA A 100 -12.30 8.98 7.97
N ALA A 101 -12.15 8.03 8.91
CA ALA A 101 -13.10 7.82 10.01
C ALA A 101 -13.27 9.08 10.89
N ALA A 102 -12.27 9.97 10.94
CA ALA A 102 -12.34 11.24 11.68
C ALA A 102 -13.36 12.23 11.10
N LEU A 103 -13.86 12.02 9.87
CA LEU A 103 -14.93 12.84 9.27
C LEU A 103 -16.29 12.62 9.92
N GLY A 104 -16.46 11.59 10.77
CA GLY A 104 -17.70 11.37 11.53
C GLY A 104 -18.85 10.80 10.70
N HIS A 105 -18.56 10.20 9.54
CA HIS A 105 -19.54 9.52 8.69
C HIS A 105 -19.68 8.02 8.98
N GLY A 106 -18.98 7.51 9.99
CA GLY A 106 -18.87 6.09 10.32
C GLY A 106 -17.49 5.52 9.99
N PRO A 107 -17.25 4.22 10.25
CA PRO A 107 -15.97 3.58 9.92
C PRO A 107 -15.78 3.49 8.41
N THR A 108 -14.52 3.40 7.97
CA THR A 108 -14.22 3.11 6.57
C THR A 108 -14.44 1.62 6.32
N SER A 109 -15.36 1.29 5.42
CA SER A 109 -15.70 -0.11 5.11
C SER A 109 -14.82 -0.68 4.00
N HIS A 110 -14.33 0.16 3.11
CA HIS A 110 -13.54 -0.23 1.94
C HIS A 110 -12.54 0.86 1.56
N ALA A 111 -11.36 0.46 1.09
CA ALA A 111 -10.37 1.37 0.54
C ALA A 111 -9.79 0.78 -0.75
N ALA A 112 -9.62 1.62 -1.79
CA ALA A 112 -9.15 1.16 -3.08
C ALA A 112 -8.27 2.17 -3.81
N PHE A 113 -7.34 1.64 -4.59
CA PHE A 113 -6.66 2.34 -5.67
C PHE A 113 -7.55 2.33 -6.91
N ALA A 114 -7.83 3.49 -7.49
CA ALA A 114 -8.59 3.63 -8.73
C ALA A 114 -7.67 4.06 -9.88
N PHE A 115 -7.58 3.25 -10.93
CA PHE A 115 -6.59 3.43 -12.00
C PHE A 115 -7.19 4.10 -13.25
N VAL A 116 -6.68 5.29 -13.57
CA VAL A 116 -6.97 5.98 -14.83
C VAL A 116 -6.23 5.29 -15.97
N GLY A 117 -6.95 4.94 -17.04
CA GLY A 117 -6.36 4.27 -18.21
C GLY A 117 -6.06 2.77 -18.02
N ALA A 118 -6.63 2.12 -16.99
CA ALA A 118 -6.55 0.66 -16.90
C ALA A 118 -7.29 0.00 -18.08
N GLU A 119 -6.64 -0.93 -18.77
CA GLU A 119 -7.19 -1.55 -20.00
C GLU A 119 -7.91 -2.88 -19.71
N ARG A 120 -7.57 -3.56 -18.62
CA ARG A 120 -8.16 -4.86 -18.26
C ARG A 120 -9.37 -4.65 -17.35
N SER A 121 -10.46 -5.34 -17.69
CA SER A 121 -11.61 -5.46 -16.79
C SER A 121 -11.16 -5.97 -15.42
N GLY A 122 -11.56 -5.26 -14.35
CA GLY A 122 -11.17 -5.53 -12.97
C GLY A 122 -9.95 -4.75 -12.46
N ASP A 123 -9.12 -4.17 -13.34
CA ASP A 123 -7.95 -3.38 -12.91
C ASP A 123 -8.32 -1.93 -12.53
N HIS A 124 -9.54 -1.49 -12.85
CA HIS A 124 -9.99 -0.10 -12.61
C HIS A 124 -10.06 0.25 -11.13
N ARG A 125 -10.29 -0.73 -10.25
CA ARG A 125 -10.26 -0.58 -8.80
C ARG A 125 -9.64 -1.80 -8.14
N ILE A 126 -8.59 -1.58 -7.36
CA ILE A 126 -7.89 -2.62 -6.61
C ILE A 126 -7.83 -2.20 -5.14
N GLY A 127 -8.35 -3.04 -4.25
CA GLY A 127 -8.51 -2.69 -2.85
C GLY A 127 -9.10 -3.83 -2.03
N TYR A 128 -9.50 -3.51 -0.80
CA TYR A 128 -10.04 -4.48 0.15
C TYR A 128 -10.93 -3.79 1.19
N HIS A 129 -11.69 -4.62 1.90
CA HIS A 129 -12.39 -4.17 3.10
C HIS A 129 -11.39 -3.91 4.23
N LEU A 130 -11.59 -2.83 4.98
CA LEU A 130 -10.78 -2.52 6.16
C LEU A 130 -11.37 -3.22 7.38
N THR A 131 -11.13 -4.51 7.47
CA THR A 131 -11.54 -5.33 8.62
C THR A 131 -10.56 -5.21 9.77
N SER A 132 -10.91 -5.75 10.94
CA SER A 132 -9.98 -5.86 12.08
C SER A 132 -8.71 -6.60 11.71
N GLU A 133 -8.83 -7.69 10.95
CA GLU A 133 -7.70 -8.55 10.56
C GLU A 133 -6.70 -7.78 9.69
N VAL A 134 -7.20 -7.01 8.72
CA VAL A 134 -6.34 -6.14 7.88
C VAL A 134 -5.65 -5.06 8.72
N LEU A 135 -6.33 -4.51 9.74
CA LEU A 135 -5.74 -3.49 10.62
C LEU A 135 -4.71 -4.09 11.58
N ASP A 136 -4.89 -5.32 12.04
CA ASP A 136 -3.93 -6.04 12.87
C ASP A 136 -2.67 -6.43 12.08
N GLU A 137 -2.84 -6.91 10.83
CA GLU A 137 -1.72 -7.13 9.91
C GLU A 137 -0.99 -5.83 9.61
N PHE A 138 -1.72 -4.74 9.37
CA PHE A 138 -1.13 -3.41 9.15
C PHE A 138 -0.30 -2.95 10.36
N ALA A 139 -0.80 -3.13 11.59
CA ALA A 139 -0.06 -2.79 12.80
C ALA A 139 1.21 -3.63 12.98
N THR A 140 1.17 -4.91 12.58
CA THR A 140 2.32 -5.82 12.57
C THR A 140 3.37 -5.38 11.54
N VAL A 141 2.96 -5.06 10.32
CA VAL A 141 3.87 -4.55 9.27
C VAL A 141 4.54 -3.25 9.72
N LEU A 142 3.78 -2.31 10.31
CA LEU A 142 4.33 -1.07 10.85
C LEU A 142 5.32 -1.32 11.99
N GLU A 143 5.00 -2.22 12.92
CA GLU A 143 5.90 -2.62 14.01
C GLU A 143 7.25 -3.09 13.46
N ARG A 144 7.25 -4.01 12.49
CA ARG A 144 8.48 -4.52 11.86
C ARG A 144 9.29 -3.42 11.16
N ILE A 145 8.63 -2.53 10.43
CA ILE A 145 9.28 -1.37 9.78
C ILE A 145 9.96 -0.49 10.82
N VAL A 146 9.24 -0.12 11.89
CA VAL A 146 9.75 0.79 12.92
C VAL A 146 10.88 0.13 13.70
N THR A 147 10.76 -1.16 14.04
CA THR A 147 11.84 -1.94 14.67
C THR A 147 13.11 -1.94 13.81
N GLY A 148 13.01 -2.13 12.50
CA GLY A 148 14.14 -2.02 11.59
C GLY A 148 14.78 -0.62 11.58
N ILE A 149 13.95 0.43 11.49
CA ILE A 149 14.42 1.83 11.49
C ILE A 149 15.14 2.17 12.80
N GLU A 150 14.56 1.82 13.95
CA GLU A 150 15.14 2.11 15.28
C GLU A 150 16.43 1.34 15.54
N ALA A 151 16.55 0.12 15.00
CA ALA A 151 17.78 -0.67 15.06
C ALA A 151 18.87 -0.17 14.09
N GLY A 152 18.59 0.83 13.25
CA GLY A 152 19.52 1.30 12.22
C GLY A 152 19.70 0.34 11.04
N ALA A 153 18.73 -0.57 10.82
CA ALA A 153 18.77 -1.56 9.75
C ALA A 153 18.30 -0.93 8.43
N PHE A 154 19.25 -0.46 7.63
CA PHE A 154 19.02 0.06 6.27
C PHE A 154 19.74 -0.74 5.19
N PRO A 155 19.51 -2.07 5.09
CA PRO A 155 20.09 -2.83 3.99
C PRO A 155 19.44 -2.46 2.66
N ASN A 156 20.18 -2.69 1.58
CA ASN A 156 19.64 -2.46 0.24
C ASN A 156 18.62 -3.55 -0.09
N HIS A 157 17.55 -3.16 -0.80
CA HIS A 157 16.61 -4.09 -1.41
C HIS A 157 16.78 -4.05 -2.94
N PRO A 158 17.81 -4.73 -3.49
CA PRO A 158 18.09 -4.69 -4.92
C PRO A 158 16.91 -5.28 -5.72
N PRO A 159 16.49 -4.62 -6.81
CA PRO A 159 15.38 -5.11 -7.62
C PRO A 159 15.84 -6.27 -8.52
N GLU A 160 14.96 -7.24 -8.72
CA GLU A 160 15.15 -8.28 -9.74
C GLU A 160 14.76 -7.78 -11.14
N PRO A 161 15.43 -8.24 -12.23
CA PRO A 161 16.61 -9.11 -12.25
C PRO A 161 17.93 -8.33 -12.11
N THR A 162 18.92 -8.94 -11.45
CA THR A 162 20.27 -8.37 -11.20
C THR A 162 21.22 -8.40 -12.41
N ARG A 163 20.69 -8.43 -13.65
CA ARG A 163 21.50 -8.42 -14.88
C ARG A 163 21.91 -6.99 -15.28
N PHE A 164 23.01 -6.84 -16.04
CA PHE A 164 23.45 -5.53 -16.53
C PHE A 164 22.36 -4.87 -17.39
N GLY A 165 22.02 -3.61 -17.09
CA GLY A 165 20.92 -2.90 -17.74
C GLY A 165 19.53 -3.53 -17.51
N GLY A 166 19.43 -4.49 -16.57
CA GLY A 166 18.21 -5.24 -16.28
C GLY A 166 17.15 -4.44 -15.52
N PHE A 167 17.57 -3.37 -14.84
CA PHE A 167 16.69 -2.49 -14.09
C PHE A 167 17.15 -1.04 -14.20
N THR A 168 16.33 -0.20 -14.82
CA THR A 168 16.57 1.24 -14.93
C THR A 168 15.40 1.97 -14.28
N CYS A 169 15.63 2.50 -13.08
CA CYS A 169 14.68 3.37 -12.39
C CYS A 169 15.47 4.52 -11.76
N PRO A 170 15.47 5.72 -12.39
CA PRO A 170 16.19 6.89 -11.88
C PRO A 170 15.76 7.30 -10.46
N HIS A 171 14.53 6.99 -10.07
CA HIS A 171 14.02 7.26 -8.72
C HIS A 171 14.46 6.22 -7.68
N CYS A 172 14.73 4.99 -8.11
CA CYS A 172 15.09 3.89 -7.23
C CYS A 172 16.61 3.79 -7.02
N SER A 173 17.40 4.21 -8.01
CA SER A 173 18.87 4.32 -7.95
C SER A 173 19.26 5.74 -8.36
N PRO A 174 19.03 6.74 -7.49
CA PRO A 174 19.34 8.14 -7.80
C PRO A 174 20.85 8.40 -7.90
N ASP A 175 21.67 7.53 -7.30
CA ASP A 175 23.13 7.55 -7.38
C ASP A 175 23.68 6.83 -8.63
N GLY A 176 22.82 6.16 -9.40
CA GLY A 176 23.18 5.40 -10.58
C GLY A 176 24.05 4.17 -10.28
N LEU A 177 24.11 3.71 -9.01
CA LEU A 177 24.82 2.48 -8.69
C LEU A 177 24.14 1.30 -9.38
N ASP A 178 24.94 0.50 -10.08
CA ASP A 178 24.53 -0.76 -10.73
C ASP A 178 23.88 -1.67 -9.68
N THR A 179 22.71 -2.23 -9.99
CA THR A 179 21.96 -3.15 -9.12
C THR A 179 22.80 -4.36 -8.70
N ARG A 180 23.81 -4.74 -9.49
CA ARG A 180 24.80 -5.77 -9.10
C ARG A 180 25.68 -5.36 -7.93
N ARG A 181 26.04 -4.09 -7.80
CA ARG A 181 26.81 -3.58 -6.66
C ARG A 181 25.98 -3.59 -5.39
N LEU A 182 24.69 -3.27 -5.51
CA LEU A 182 23.73 -3.36 -4.40
C LEU A 182 23.57 -4.82 -3.97
N GLN A 183 23.37 -5.75 -4.92
CA GLN A 183 23.30 -7.18 -4.62
C GLN A 183 24.57 -7.69 -3.93
N ALA A 184 25.74 -7.42 -4.48
CA ALA A 184 27.00 -7.84 -3.88
C ALA A 184 27.22 -7.22 -2.47
N ALA A 185 26.68 -6.03 -2.21
CA ALA A 185 26.72 -5.43 -0.88
C ALA A 185 25.79 -6.14 0.11
N CYS A 186 24.62 -6.61 -0.34
CA CYS A 186 23.73 -7.46 0.45
C CYS A 186 24.37 -8.82 0.71
N ASP A 187 24.93 -9.48 -0.30
CA ASP A 187 25.56 -10.81 -0.16
C ASP A 187 26.70 -10.79 0.87
N ARG A 188 27.54 -9.73 0.86
CA ARG A 188 28.62 -9.56 1.85
C ARG A 188 28.13 -9.38 3.28
N LYS A 189 26.89 -8.91 3.46
CA LYS A 189 26.27 -8.64 4.76
C LYS A 189 25.21 -9.67 5.11
N ALA A 190 25.09 -10.77 4.35
CA ALA A 190 23.98 -11.71 4.49
C ALA A 190 23.82 -12.28 5.92
N SER A 191 24.92 -12.41 6.67
CA SER A 191 24.90 -12.89 8.06
C SER A 191 24.81 -11.78 9.12
N ASP A 192 24.66 -10.51 8.72
CA ASP A 192 24.46 -9.39 9.63
C ASP A 192 23.03 -9.42 10.18
N ALA A 193 22.86 -9.20 11.49
CA ALA A 193 21.56 -9.18 12.14
C ALA A 193 20.60 -8.11 11.55
N ALA A 194 21.13 -7.04 10.95
CA ALA A 194 20.32 -6.05 10.25
C ALA A 194 19.63 -6.61 8.99
N MET A 195 20.18 -7.65 8.35
CA MET A 195 19.54 -8.30 7.20
C MET A 195 18.31 -9.09 7.62
N ASP A 196 18.36 -9.76 8.76
CA ASP A 196 17.23 -10.52 9.31
C ASP A 196 16.03 -9.60 9.62
N LEU A 197 16.28 -8.45 10.24
CA LEU A 197 15.23 -7.44 10.47
C LEU A 197 14.58 -6.96 9.17
N HIS A 198 15.36 -6.80 8.10
CA HIS A 198 14.85 -6.41 6.80
C HIS A 198 14.04 -7.50 6.13
N LEU A 199 14.50 -8.75 6.19
CA LEU A 199 13.75 -9.89 5.65
C LEU A 199 12.40 -10.02 6.36
N ARG A 200 12.37 -9.95 7.70
CA ARG A 200 11.11 -9.97 8.46
C ARG A 200 10.13 -8.89 8.04
N HIS A 201 10.60 -7.69 7.66
CA HIS A 201 9.72 -6.65 7.13
C HIS A 201 9.20 -6.98 5.72
N VAL A 202 10.07 -7.46 4.82
CA VAL A 202 9.76 -7.67 3.40
C VAL A 202 8.95 -8.96 3.17
N THR A 203 9.04 -9.93 4.09
CA THR A 203 8.32 -11.20 4.04
C THR A 203 7.37 -11.36 5.22
N GLU A 204 6.08 -11.56 4.93
CA GLU A 204 5.18 -12.44 5.69
C GLU A 204 4.80 -13.60 4.73
N PRO A 205 4.55 -14.82 5.22
CA PRO A 205 4.82 -16.06 4.51
C PRO A 205 3.93 -16.22 3.29
N VAL A 206 4.53 -16.42 2.12
CA VAL A 206 3.90 -17.33 1.16
C VAL A 206 4.20 -18.71 1.75
N ASP A 207 3.20 -19.37 2.32
CA ASP A 207 3.33 -20.78 2.66
C ASP A 207 3.76 -21.52 1.39
N ASP A 208 5.03 -21.90 1.35
CA ASP A 208 5.55 -22.85 0.37
C ASP A 208 5.27 -24.26 0.91
N GLU A 209 3.99 -24.54 1.17
CA GLU A 209 3.51 -25.91 1.31
C GLU A 209 2.69 -26.25 0.07
N THR A 210 3.40 -26.67 -1.00
CA THR A 210 3.22 -27.98 -1.66
C THR A 210 4.04 -28.06 -2.96
N GLU A 211 5.37 -28.10 -2.84
CA GLU A 211 6.15 -29.01 -3.69
C GLU A 211 6.29 -30.35 -2.95
N GLU A 212 5.19 -31.11 -2.90
CA GLU A 212 5.29 -32.56 -2.75
C GLU A 212 4.20 -33.25 -3.59
N SER A 213 4.66 -33.90 -4.65
CA SER A 213 3.96 -34.89 -5.50
C SER A 213 2.89 -34.40 -6.48
N ARG A 214 3.28 -34.17 -7.75
CA ARG A 214 2.86 -35.06 -8.85
C ARG A 214 3.68 -34.90 -10.13
#